data_AF-A0A7G1QAY4-F1
#
_entry.id   AF-A0A7G1QAY4-F1
#
_cell.length_a   1.000
_cell.length_b   1.000
_cell.length_c   1.000
_cell.angle_alpha   90.00
_cell.angle_beta   90.00
_cell.angle_gamma   90.00
#
_symmetry.space_group_name_H-M   'P 1'
#
loop_
_entity.id
_entity.type
_entity.pdbx_description
1 polymer ?
#
loop_
_entity_poly.entity_id
_entity_poly.type
_entity_poly.pdbx_seq_one_letter_code
_entity_poly.pdbx_strand_id
1 'polypeptide(L)'
;MARLTVEDCIKHVDNRFMLILVAVKRARQLANGAESIIPLDNDKPTVVALREIAEGHINTDILNEDSHSLPSLFESSYEREEHVQGEF
;
A
#
# COMPACT_ATOMS: atom_id res chain seq x y z
N MET A 1 -19.57 -8.56 7.43
CA MET A 1 -18.89 -7.33 7.91
C MET A 1 -18.06 -7.73 9.11
N ALA A 2 -16.77 -8.00 8.88
CA ALA A 2 -15.87 -8.45 9.94
C ALA A 2 -15.72 -7.36 11.01
N ARG A 3 -15.85 -7.73 12.28
CA ARG A 3 -15.55 -6.86 13.40
C ARG A 3 -14.04 -6.92 13.63
N LEU A 4 -13.32 -5.89 13.21
CA LEU A 4 -11.88 -5.73 13.38
C LEU A 4 -11.60 -4.46 14.17
N THR A 5 -10.71 -4.52 15.15
CA THR A 5 -10.31 -3.35 15.93
C THR A 5 -8.82 -3.08 15.81
N VAL A 6 -8.42 -1.85 16.13
CA VAL A 6 -7.02 -1.41 15.97
C VAL A 6 -6.12 -2.10 16.99
N GLU A 7 -6.66 -2.49 18.14
CA GLU A 7 -5.96 -3.17 19.21
C GLU A 7 -5.38 -4.52 18.77
N ASP A 8 -6.02 -5.21 17.83
CA ASP A 8 -5.51 -6.47 17.29
C ASP A 8 -4.33 -6.23 16.34
N CYS A 9 -4.34 -5.13 15.60
CA CYS A 9 -3.26 -4.78 14.68
C CYS A 9 -1.99 -4.30 15.40
N ILE A 10 -2.14 -3.59 16.53
CA ILE A 10 -1.00 -3.03 17.29
C ILE A 10 -0.17 -4.13 17.97
N LYS A 11 -0.71 -5.34 18.18
CA LYS A 11 0.06 -6.48 18.71
C LYS A 11 1.23 -6.90 17.82
N HIS A 12 1.14 -6.58 16.52
CA HIS A 12 2.12 -6.97 15.50
C HIS A 12 2.89 -5.76 14.91
N VAL A 13 2.44 -4.54 15.18
CA VAL A 13 3.10 -3.30 14.74
C VAL A 13 3.09 -2.28 15.88
N ASP A 14 4.27 -2.01 16.44
CA ASP A 14 4.45 -1.17 17.64
C ASP A 14 4.06 0.31 17.43
N ASN A 15 4.02 0.78 16.18
CA ASN A 15 3.75 2.17 15.84
C ASN A 15 2.48 2.30 14.98
N ARG A 16 1.51 3.09 15.45
CA ARG A 16 0.24 3.36 14.77
C ARG A 16 0.40 4.03 13.40
N PHE A 17 1.39 4.89 13.23
CA PHE A 17 1.68 5.49 11.94
C PHE A 17 2.26 4.46 10.96
N MET A 18 3.14 3.57 11.44
CA MET A 18 3.64 2.47 10.62
C MET A 18 2.53 1.49 10.25
N LEU A 19 1.61 1.19 11.17
CA LEU A 19 0.42 0.38 10.87
C LEU A 19 -0.36 0.96 9.69
N ILE A 20 -0.59 2.27 9.67
CA ILE A 20 -1.27 2.93 8.54
C ILE A 20 -0.49 2.74 7.24
N LEU A 21 0.83 2.94 7.25
CA LEU A 21 1.67 2.79 6.07
C LEU A 21 1.67 1.35 5.53
N VAL A 22 1.84 0.36 6.42
CA VAL A 22 1.82 -1.07 6.10
C VAL A 22 0.45 -1.45 5.51
N ALA A 23 -0.64 -1.04 6.16
CA ALA A 23 -2.00 -1.33 5.71
C ALA A 23 -2.28 -0.71 4.33
N VAL A 24 -1.85 0.52 4.07
CA VAL A 24 -2.01 1.17 2.76
C VAL A 24 -1.21 0.46 1.69
N LYS A 25 0.07 0.13 1.95
CA LYS A 25 0.91 -0.57 0.98
C LYS A 25 0.33 -1.93 0.62
N ARG A 26 -0.07 -2.71 1.63
CA ARG A 26 -0.68 -4.04 1.42
C ARG A 26 -2.04 -3.96 0.73
N ALA A 27 -2.90 -3.03 1.13
CA ALA A 27 -4.20 -2.83 0.49
C ALA A 27 -4.06 -2.46 -0.99
N ARG A 28 -3.04 -1.69 -1.38
CA ARG A 28 -2.73 -1.40 -2.79
C ARG A 28 -2.27 -2.64 -3.55
N GLN A 29 -1.43 -3.50 -2.94
CA GLN A 29 -1.06 -4.78 -3.56
C GLN A 29 -2.31 -5.64 -3.83
N LEU A 30 -3.18 -5.79 -2.83
CA LEU A 30 -4.43 -6.54 -2.96
C LEU A 30 -5.36 -5.91 -4.03
N ALA A 31 -5.47 -4.59 -4.08
CA ALA A 31 -6.24 -3.89 -5.10
C ALA A 31 -5.67 -4.08 -6.52
N ASN A 32 -4.35 -4.24 -6.65
CA ASN A 32 -3.67 -4.53 -7.90
C ASN A 32 -3.71 -6.03 -8.29
N GLY A 33 -4.44 -6.86 -7.54
CA GLY A 33 -4.62 -8.28 -7.84
C GLY A 33 -3.61 -9.21 -7.17
N ALA A 34 -2.85 -8.74 -6.17
CA ALA A 34 -2.04 -9.65 -5.35
C ALA A 34 -2.94 -10.62 -4.58
N GLU A 35 -2.43 -11.83 -4.37
CA GLU A 35 -3.14 -12.87 -3.65
C GLU A 35 -3.25 -12.53 -2.15
N SER A 36 -4.44 -12.74 -1.59
CA SER A 36 -4.67 -12.60 -0.15
C SER A 36 -4.33 -13.91 0.56
N ILE A 37 -3.72 -13.78 1.73
CA ILE A 37 -3.35 -14.93 2.57
C ILE A 37 -4.59 -15.47 3.30
N ILE A 38 -5.55 -14.57 3.57
CA ILE A 38 -6.80 -14.84 4.26
C ILE A 38 -7.95 -14.87 3.24
N PRO A 39 -8.99 -15.70 3.44
CA PRO A 39 -10.18 -15.70 2.60
C PRO A 39 -10.88 -14.34 2.51
N LEU A 40 -11.17 -13.93 1.28
CA LEU A 40 -11.88 -12.71 0.91
C LEU A 40 -13.39 -12.90 1.19
N ASP A 41 -13.81 -12.64 2.43
CA ASP A 41 -15.21 -12.70 2.85
C ASP A 41 -16.01 -11.46 2.38
N ASN A 42 -15.93 -11.15 1.07
CA ASN A 42 -16.44 -9.91 0.44
C ASN A 42 -15.95 -8.60 1.10
N ASP A 43 -14.85 -8.66 1.84
CA ASP A 43 -14.26 -7.51 2.51
C ASP A 43 -13.47 -6.65 1.51
N LYS A 44 -13.43 -5.32 1.77
CA LYS A 44 -12.61 -4.40 0.98
C LYS A 44 -11.11 -4.72 1.16
N PRO A 45 -10.24 -4.44 0.18
CA PRO A 45 -8.80 -4.69 0.28
C PRO A 45 -8.14 -4.15 1.55
N THR A 46 -8.59 -2.98 2.02
CA THR A 46 -8.09 -2.37 3.28
C THR A 46 -8.44 -3.19 4.51
N VAL A 47 -9.64 -3.77 4.56
CA VAL A 47 -10.08 -4.61 5.68
C VAL A 47 -9.31 -5.93 5.67
N VAL A 48 -9.10 -6.51 4.49
CA VAL A 48 -8.31 -7.73 4.32
C VAL A 48 -6.86 -7.50 4.76
N ALA A 49 -6.24 -6.40 4.32
CA ALA A 49 -4.89 -6.03 4.75
C ALA A 49 -4.76 -5.89 6.27
N LEU A 50 -5.72 -5.23 6.93
CA LEU A 50 -5.70 -5.09 8.38
C LEU A 50 -5.92 -6.44 9.10
N ARG A 51 -6.71 -7.36 8.52
CA ARG A 51 -6.85 -8.73 9.04
C ARG A 51 -5.55 -9.53 8.90
N GLU A 52 -4.86 -9.41 7.78
CA GLU A 52 -3.55 -10.04 7.57
C GLU A 52 -2.50 -9.52 8.57
N ILE A 53 -2.54 -8.24 8.90
CA ILE A 53 -1.69 -7.65 9.95
C ILE A 53 -2.09 -8.15 11.34
N ALA A 54 -3.38 -8.22 11.64
CA ALA A 54 -3.89 -8.71 12.93
C ALA A 54 -3.62 -10.20 13.19
N GLU A 55 -3.49 -11.00 12.13
CA GLU A 55 -3.09 -12.42 12.21
C GLU A 55 -1.55 -12.60 12.17
N GLY A 56 -0.79 -11.50 12.02
CA GLY A 56 0.68 -11.51 12.00
C GLY A 56 1.31 -12.02 10.70
N HIS A 57 0.54 -12.05 9.60
CA HIS A 57 1.02 -12.46 8.29
C HIS A 57 1.76 -11.34 7.55
N ILE A 58 1.47 -10.08 7.87
CA ILE A 58 2.07 -8.90 7.24
C ILE A 58 2.63 -7.97 8.33
N ASN A 59 3.91 -7.63 8.18
CA ASN A 59 4.65 -6.77 9.11
C ASN A 59 5.24 -5.55 8.38
N THR A 60 6.05 -4.77 9.08
CA THR A 60 6.73 -3.58 8.55
C THR A 60 7.73 -3.88 7.42
N ASP A 61 8.14 -5.14 7.27
CA ASP A 61 9.09 -5.57 6.23
C ASP A 61 8.58 -5.29 4.82
N ILE A 62 7.26 -5.34 4.63
CA ILE A 62 6.63 -4.96 3.35
C ILE A 62 7.03 -3.57 2.90
N LEU A 63 7.34 -2.64 3.82
CA LEU A 63 7.73 -1.27 3.48
C LEU A 63 9.09 -1.21 2.78
N ASN A 64 9.99 -2.16 3.05
CA ASN A 64 11.33 -2.22 2.50
C ASN A 64 11.39 -2.89 1.11
N GLU A 65 10.31 -3.56 0.68
CA GLU A 65 10.24 -4.09 -0.68
C GLU A 65 10.12 -2.94 -1.69
N ASP A 66 11.19 -2.69 -2.45
CA ASP A 66 11.24 -1.67 -3.49
C ASP A 66 10.23 -1.98 -4.60
N SER A 67 9.09 -1.31 -4.54
CA SER A 67 8.08 -1.33 -5.61
C SER A 67 8.56 -0.44 -6.76
N HIS A 68 9.45 -0.96 -7.62
CA HIS A 68 9.80 -0.38 -8.92
C HIS A 68 8.63 -0.46 -9.93
N SER A 69 7.42 -0.07 -9.54
CA SER A 69 6.27 -0.08 -10.42
C SER A 69 5.36 1.12 -10.16
N LEU A 70 5.93 2.31 -10.28
CA LEU A 70 5.14 3.39 -10.84
C LEU A 70 5.33 3.29 -12.35
N PRO A 71 4.28 3.08 -13.15
CA PRO A 71 4.36 3.38 -14.57
C PRO A 71 4.82 4.84 -14.69
N SER A 72 5.79 5.10 -15.56
CA SER A 72 6.42 6.39 -15.90
C SER A 72 5.45 7.49 -16.39
N LEU A 73 4.15 7.32 -16.19
CA LEU A 73 3.10 8.29 -16.53
C LEU A 73 3.21 9.61 -15.77
N PHE A 74 4.01 9.67 -14.69
CA PHE A 74 4.30 10.91 -13.97
C PHE A 74 5.59 11.60 -14.43
N GLU A 75 6.45 10.94 -15.21
CA GLU A 75 7.69 11.53 -15.74
C GLU A 75 7.43 12.34 -17.02
N SER A 76 6.44 11.97 -17.84
CA SER A 76 6.17 12.63 -19.12
C SER A 76 5.63 14.08 -19.02
N SER A 77 5.33 14.56 -17.81
CA SER A 77 4.87 15.93 -17.58
C SER A 77 6.01 16.90 -17.27
N TYR A 78 7.19 16.43 -16.84
CA TYR A 78 8.32 17.29 -16.48
C TYR A 78 9.24 17.64 -17.67
N GLU A 79 9.23 16.86 -18.75
CA GLU A 79 10.09 17.10 -19.92
C GLU A 79 9.56 18.17 -20.90
N ARG A 80 8.37 18.76 -20.65
CA ARG A 80 7.74 19.72 -21.58
C ARG A 80 8.03 21.21 -21.32
N GLU A 81 9.04 21.56 -20.53
CA GLU A 81 9.37 22.97 -20.23
C GLU A 81 10.80 23.44 -20.59
N GLU A 82 11.61 22.70 -21.37
CA GLU A 82 12.96 23.17 -21.78
C GLU A 82 13.16 23.53 -23.26
N HIS A 83 12.12 23.98 -23.97
CA HIS A 83 12.31 24.62 -25.29
C HIS A 83 11.64 26.00 -25.38
N VAL A 84 12.21 26.97 -24.65
CA VAL A 84 12.12 28.39 -25.02
C VAL A 84 13.54 28.87 -25.33
N GLN A 85 13.97 28.63 -26.57
CA GLN A 85 14.92 29.50 -27.28
C GLN A 85 14.05 30.19 -28.33
N GLY A 86 13.73 31.47 -28.20
CA GLY A 86 14.72 32.51 -28.40
C GLY A 86 15.03 32.62 -29.89
N GLU A 87 14.02 32.88 -30.71
CA GLU A 87 14.22 33.27 -32.11
C GLU A 87 14.12 34.79 -32.22
N PHE A 88 15.14 35.34 -32.86
CA PHE A 88 15.41 36.74 -33.16
C PHE A 88 14.53 37.25 -34.31
#